data_AF-B5HLE5-F1
#
_entry.id   AF-B5HLE5-F1
#
_cell.length_a   1.000
_cell.length_b   1.000
_cell.length_c   1.000
_cell.angle_alpha   90.00
_cell.angle_beta   90.00
_cell.angle_gamma   90.00
#
_symmetry.space_group_name_H-M   'P 1'
#
loop_
_entity.id
_entity.type
_entity.pdbx_description
1 polymer ?
#
loop_
_entity_poly.entity_id
_entity_poly.type
_entity_poly.pdbx_seq_one_letter_code
_entity_poly.pdbx_strand_id
1 'polypeptide(L)'
;MAAPHATPSAQAAYGDSARLAYQKAVTVRVLKGVFERGDTEVVDRFVRPDYIQHNPLAPDGAETLKNLGTAVHQQFPDAEYRVQRVISEGDLVLVHSNVVMTPGTLGTAVFDIFRFQGGRIAEHWDVGQNVPDATANGNDMFSTVTWPRTSRPGPGLLTACNKKLVVAAFDQLIVKKDLSALDRYWGPGYEQHNPTIANGVSGAKAGLGAYFRAAPRLRVEPKRVIAEGDLVAVHSHYIPAPGERGQAVVDLFRVQGGKIVEHWDVIQDVPATSANGNTMF
;
A
#
# COMPACT_ATOMS: atom_id res chain seq x y z
N MET A 1 -36.06 21.16 1.22
CA MET A 1 -35.34 21.52 -0.02
C MET A 1 -33.92 21.01 0.11
N ALA A 2 -33.53 19.98 -0.62
CA ALA A 2 -32.17 19.47 -0.62
C ALA A 2 -31.30 20.38 -1.50
N ALA A 3 -30.16 20.83 -0.98
CA ALA A 3 -29.22 21.65 -1.74
C ALA A 3 -28.63 20.82 -2.90
N PRO A 4 -28.45 21.39 -4.10
CA PRO A 4 -27.84 20.68 -5.21
C PRO A 4 -26.35 20.45 -4.91
N HIS A 5 -25.91 19.19 -5.03
CA HIS A 5 -24.49 18.87 -5.06
C HIS A 5 -23.86 19.53 -6.29
N ALA A 6 -23.02 20.54 -6.08
CA ALA A 6 -22.30 21.19 -7.16
C ALA A 6 -21.25 20.22 -7.72
N THR A 7 -21.41 19.84 -8.99
CA THR A 7 -20.41 19.06 -9.72
C THR A 7 -19.18 19.96 -9.95
N PRO A 8 -17.94 19.46 -9.69
CA PRO A 8 -16.73 20.25 -9.95
C PRO A 8 -16.63 20.70 -11.42
N SER A 9 -16.07 21.88 -11.66
CA SER A 9 -15.81 22.36 -13.01
C SER A 9 -14.73 21.53 -13.71
N ALA A 10 -14.75 21.45 -15.04
CA ALA A 10 -13.76 20.71 -15.82
C ALA A 10 -12.31 21.17 -15.56
N GLN A 11 -12.12 22.46 -15.27
CA GLN A 11 -10.82 23.04 -14.94
C GLN A 11 -10.32 22.59 -13.55
N ALA A 12 -11.23 22.45 -12.58
CA ALA A 12 -10.89 21.90 -11.26
C ALA A 12 -10.54 20.40 -11.34
N ALA A 13 -11.33 19.62 -12.10
CA ALA A 13 -11.05 18.20 -12.32
C ALA A 13 -9.71 17.96 -13.05
N TYR A 14 -9.38 18.82 -14.02
CA TYR A 14 -8.07 18.80 -14.69
C TYR A 14 -6.93 19.15 -13.72
N GLY A 15 -7.10 20.19 -12.89
CA GLY A 15 -6.13 20.59 -11.88
C GLY A 15 -5.85 19.48 -10.87
N ASP A 16 -6.89 18.79 -10.40
CA ASP A 16 -6.75 17.64 -9.50
C ASP A 16 -6.03 16.46 -10.18
N SER A 17 -6.39 16.14 -11.43
CA SER A 17 -5.73 15.05 -12.17
C SER A 17 -4.23 15.33 -12.37
N ALA A 18 -3.87 16.57 -12.73
CA ALA A 18 -2.48 17.00 -12.88
C ALA A 18 -1.73 16.97 -11.55
N ARG A 19 -2.39 17.37 -10.45
CA ARG A 19 -1.83 17.33 -9.10
C ARG A 19 -1.53 15.89 -8.65
N LEU A 20 -2.47 14.96 -8.82
CA LEU A 20 -2.26 13.54 -8.49
C LEU A 20 -1.14 12.93 -9.35
N ALA A 21 -1.10 13.25 -10.66
CA ALA A 21 -0.02 12.80 -11.54
C ALA A 21 1.35 13.34 -11.10
N TYR A 22 1.42 14.61 -10.70
CA TYR A 22 2.63 15.21 -10.14
C TYR A 22 3.09 14.51 -8.87
N GLN A 23 2.18 14.28 -7.91
CA GLN A 23 2.51 13.61 -6.65
C GLN A 23 3.09 12.21 -6.90
N LYS A 24 2.47 11.41 -7.77
CA LYS A 24 2.98 10.09 -8.16
C LYS A 24 4.37 10.16 -8.79
N ALA A 25 4.58 11.10 -9.72
CA ALA A 25 5.86 11.27 -10.38
C ALA A 25 6.97 11.69 -9.40
N VAL A 26 6.65 12.58 -8.46
CA VAL A 26 7.57 13.02 -7.41
C VAL A 26 7.95 11.86 -6.49
N THR A 27 6.97 11.09 -6.01
CA THR A 27 7.25 9.95 -5.13
C THR A 27 8.20 8.94 -5.78
N VAL A 28 7.93 8.52 -7.01
CA VAL A 28 8.81 7.59 -7.73
C VAL A 28 10.20 8.18 -7.95
N ARG A 29 10.28 9.49 -8.26
CA ARG A 29 11.56 10.18 -8.45
C ARG A 29 12.37 10.22 -7.17
N VAL A 30 11.75 10.52 -6.03
CA VAL A 30 12.42 10.57 -4.72
C VAL A 30 12.91 9.18 -4.33
N LEU A 31 12.06 8.14 -4.35
CA LEU A 31 12.45 6.77 -4.02
C LEU A 31 13.65 6.31 -4.85
N LYS A 32 13.57 6.41 -6.18
CA LYS A 32 14.65 6.01 -7.07
C LYS A 32 15.89 6.90 -6.95
N GLY A 33 15.72 8.20 -6.73
CA GLY A 33 16.85 9.13 -6.58
C GLY A 33 17.66 8.84 -5.33
N VAL A 34 16.98 8.72 -4.21
CA VAL A 34 17.60 8.47 -2.90
C VAL A 34 18.26 7.09 -2.88
N PHE A 35 17.55 6.02 -3.26
CA PHE A 35 18.02 4.66 -3.01
C PHE A 35 18.81 4.03 -4.17
N GLU A 36 18.50 4.35 -5.43
CA GLU A 36 19.25 3.78 -6.58
C GLU A 36 20.45 4.65 -6.99
N ARG A 37 20.43 5.96 -6.67
CA ARG A 37 21.43 6.91 -7.16
C ARG A 37 22.18 7.67 -6.06
N GLY A 38 21.77 7.54 -4.79
CA GLY A 38 22.31 8.35 -3.70
C GLY A 38 22.12 9.86 -3.91
N ASP A 39 21.15 10.26 -4.74
CA ASP A 39 20.89 11.64 -5.12
C ASP A 39 20.17 12.36 -3.97
N THR A 40 20.89 13.26 -3.29
CA THR A 40 20.34 14.03 -2.17
C THR A 40 19.60 15.28 -2.63
N GLU A 41 19.83 15.78 -3.85
CA GLU A 41 19.18 16.97 -4.39
C GLU A 41 17.67 16.75 -4.62
N VAL A 42 17.27 15.51 -4.93
CA VAL A 42 15.83 15.18 -5.01
C VAL A 42 15.13 15.35 -3.66
N VAL A 43 15.83 15.14 -2.53
CA VAL A 43 15.27 15.36 -1.20
C VAL A 43 15.05 16.85 -0.97
N ASP A 44 16.05 17.68 -1.25
CA ASP A 44 15.95 19.16 -1.12
C ASP A 44 14.81 19.76 -1.92
N ARG A 45 14.59 19.22 -3.11
CA ARG A 45 13.59 19.71 -4.04
C ARG A 45 12.16 19.30 -3.67
N PHE A 46 11.98 18.08 -3.19
CA PHE A 46 10.66 17.45 -3.13
C PHE A 46 10.21 17.01 -1.74
N VAL A 47 11.10 16.99 -0.75
CA VAL A 47 10.78 16.59 0.62
C VAL A 47 10.82 17.83 1.51
N ARG A 48 9.90 17.91 2.46
CA ARG A 48 9.92 18.99 3.45
C ARG A 48 11.04 18.78 4.46
N PRO A 49 11.72 19.84 4.94
CA PRO A 49 12.74 19.70 5.98
C PRO A 49 12.23 19.01 7.25
N ASP A 50 10.98 19.29 7.62
CA ASP A 50 10.25 18.73 8.78
C ASP A 50 9.45 17.47 8.42
N TYR A 51 9.87 16.72 7.40
CA TYR A 51 9.25 15.48 6.99
C TYR A 51 9.18 14.46 8.14
N ILE A 52 8.00 13.85 8.30
CA ILE A 52 7.68 12.88 9.36
C ILE A 52 7.87 11.44 8.87
N GLN A 53 8.67 10.65 9.59
CA GLN A 53 8.94 9.24 9.29
C GLN A 53 8.18 8.29 10.22
N HIS A 54 7.57 7.25 9.65
CA HIS A 54 6.92 6.15 10.37
C HIS A 54 7.58 4.77 10.14
N ASN A 55 8.47 4.63 9.16
CA ASN A 55 9.32 3.44 9.03
C ASN A 55 10.18 3.31 10.29
N PRO A 56 10.07 2.20 11.06
CA PRO A 56 10.76 2.07 12.33
C PRO A 56 12.30 1.94 12.23
N LEU A 57 12.82 1.73 11.02
CA LEU A 57 14.26 1.62 10.74
C LEU A 57 14.88 2.95 10.30
N ALA A 58 14.07 3.99 10.06
CA ALA A 58 14.53 5.28 9.59
C ALA A 58 14.27 6.38 10.63
N PRO A 59 15.27 7.21 10.97
CA PRO A 59 15.05 8.39 11.79
C PRO A 59 14.16 9.43 11.11
N ASP A 60 13.72 10.42 11.89
CA ASP A 60 12.84 11.49 11.41
C ASP A 60 13.61 12.59 10.65
N GLY A 61 12.91 13.37 9.80
CA GLY A 61 13.45 14.53 9.09
C GLY A 61 14.18 14.26 7.76
N ALA A 62 14.25 15.28 6.89
CA ALA A 62 14.80 15.14 5.54
C ALA A 62 16.31 14.84 5.49
N GLU A 63 17.10 15.39 6.42
CA GLU A 63 18.56 15.16 6.46
C GLU A 63 18.89 13.70 6.78
N THR A 64 18.09 13.05 7.61
CA THR A 64 18.31 11.64 7.95
C THR A 64 17.97 10.73 6.78
N LEU A 65 16.97 11.08 5.97
CA LEU A 65 16.66 10.42 4.70
C LEU A 65 17.82 10.53 3.70
N LYS A 66 18.45 11.70 3.57
CA LYS A 66 19.65 11.87 2.72
C LYS A 66 20.78 10.95 3.17
N ASN A 67 21.09 10.96 4.46
CA ASN A 67 22.15 10.14 5.04
C ASN A 67 21.89 8.64 4.84
N LEU A 68 20.64 8.21 5.04
CA LEU A 68 20.22 6.84 4.78
C LEU A 68 20.39 6.47 3.31
N GLY A 69 19.93 7.31 2.38
CA GLY A 69 20.08 7.08 0.94
C GLY A 69 21.54 6.95 0.51
N THR A 70 22.40 7.87 0.97
CA THR A 70 23.85 7.80 0.69
C THR A 70 24.47 6.52 1.24
N ALA A 71 24.15 6.14 2.49
CA ALA A 71 24.69 4.93 3.09
C ALA A 71 24.22 3.65 2.38
N VAL A 72 22.92 3.57 2.06
CA VAL A 72 22.35 2.43 1.32
C VAL A 72 22.98 2.33 -0.06
N HIS A 73 23.11 3.43 -0.81
CA HIS A 73 23.70 3.39 -2.15
C HIS A 73 25.18 3.02 -2.12
N GLN A 74 25.95 3.46 -1.12
CA GLN A 74 27.35 3.04 -0.94
C GLN A 74 27.48 1.54 -0.65
N GLN A 75 26.57 1.00 0.16
CA GLN A 75 26.59 -0.42 0.53
C GLN A 75 26.02 -1.33 -0.56
N PHE A 76 24.99 -0.85 -1.28
CA PHE A 76 24.23 -1.57 -2.29
C PHE A 76 24.13 -0.72 -3.58
N PRO A 77 25.25 -0.53 -4.31
CA PRO A 77 25.27 0.35 -5.49
C PRO A 77 24.38 -0.15 -6.64
N ASP A 78 24.10 -1.45 -6.67
CA ASP A 78 23.25 -2.10 -7.67
C ASP A 78 21.82 -2.35 -7.16
N ALA A 79 21.41 -1.68 -6.07
CA ALA A 79 20.05 -1.81 -5.55
C ALA A 79 19.03 -1.34 -6.59
N GLU A 80 17.99 -2.14 -6.80
CA GLU A 80 16.89 -1.82 -7.70
C GLU A 80 15.58 -1.62 -6.95
N TYR A 81 14.93 -0.51 -7.22
CA TYR A 81 13.61 -0.16 -6.72
C TYR A 81 12.58 -0.37 -7.83
N ARG A 82 12.08 -1.61 -7.97
CA ARG A 82 11.19 -2.03 -9.06
C ARG A 82 9.74 -1.69 -8.73
N VAL A 83 9.34 -0.47 -9.08
CA VAL A 83 7.96 0.01 -8.92
C VAL A 83 7.00 -0.77 -9.80
N GLN A 84 6.00 -1.41 -9.17
CA GLN A 84 4.96 -2.18 -9.84
C GLN A 84 3.75 -1.31 -10.18
N ARG A 85 3.29 -0.51 -9.21
CA ARG A 85 2.10 0.34 -9.35
C ARG A 85 2.16 1.51 -8.39
N VAL A 86 1.46 2.58 -8.77
CA VAL A 86 1.33 3.80 -7.97
C VAL A 86 -0.10 4.30 -8.07
N ILE A 87 -0.75 4.55 -6.92
CA ILE A 87 -2.07 5.16 -6.83
C ILE A 87 -2.02 6.42 -5.98
N SER A 88 -2.89 7.37 -6.25
CA SER A 88 -2.96 8.62 -5.48
C SER A 88 -4.40 9.09 -5.29
N GLU A 89 -4.70 9.53 -4.08
CA GLU A 89 -6.00 10.09 -3.70
C GLU A 89 -5.79 11.22 -2.70
N GLY A 90 -6.41 12.38 -2.95
CA GLY A 90 -6.24 13.54 -2.07
C GLY A 90 -4.78 13.98 -2.04
N ASP A 91 -4.16 13.99 -0.86
CA ASP A 91 -2.75 14.29 -0.65
C ASP A 91 -1.89 13.03 -0.43
N LEU A 92 -2.47 11.83 -0.55
CA LEU A 92 -1.77 10.57 -0.36
C LEU A 92 -1.34 9.95 -1.68
N VAL A 93 -0.15 9.34 -1.67
CA VAL A 93 0.37 8.48 -2.74
C VAL A 93 0.76 7.15 -2.11
N LEU A 94 0.36 6.05 -2.72
CA LEU A 94 0.84 4.71 -2.39
C LEU A 94 1.64 4.14 -3.55
N VAL A 95 2.79 3.55 -3.24
CA VAL A 95 3.67 2.84 -4.17
C VAL A 95 3.75 1.39 -3.73
N HIS A 96 3.61 0.47 -4.68
CA HIS A 96 3.95 -0.94 -4.47
C HIS A 96 5.19 -1.27 -5.27
N SER A 97 6.21 -1.83 -4.61
CA SER A 97 7.50 -2.08 -5.23
C SER A 97 8.08 -3.44 -4.82
N ASN A 98 8.93 -4.00 -5.69
CA ASN A 98 9.91 -5.00 -5.29
C ASN A 98 11.25 -4.28 -5.11
N VAL A 99 11.75 -4.27 -3.88
CA VAL A 99 13.03 -3.65 -3.52
C VAL A 99 14.10 -4.73 -3.44
N VAL A 100 15.02 -4.72 -4.41
CA VAL A 100 16.10 -5.71 -4.55
C VAL A 100 17.42 -5.03 -4.18
N MET A 101 17.89 -5.23 -2.95
CA MET A 101 19.15 -4.63 -2.47
C MET A 101 20.39 -5.33 -3.05
N THR A 102 20.33 -6.66 -3.19
CA THR A 102 21.42 -7.46 -3.73
C THR A 102 20.96 -8.15 -5.01
N PRO A 103 21.64 -7.95 -6.16
CA PRO A 103 21.29 -8.61 -7.41
C PRO A 103 21.19 -10.14 -7.26
N GLY A 104 20.18 -10.73 -7.90
CA GLY A 104 19.92 -12.17 -7.85
C GLY A 104 19.11 -12.65 -6.63
N THR A 105 18.79 -11.77 -5.68
CA THR A 105 17.85 -12.08 -4.59
C THR A 105 16.39 -11.81 -4.99
N LEU A 106 15.44 -12.40 -4.27
CA LEU A 106 14.01 -12.20 -4.53
C LEU A 106 13.52 -10.79 -4.16
N GLY A 107 14.23 -10.14 -3.23
CA GLY A 107 13.92 -8.79 -2.75
C GLY A 107 12.87 -8.75 -1.64
N THR A 108 12.36 -7.54 -1.41
CA THR A 108 11.33 -7.22 -0.41
C THR A 108 10.14 -6.61 -1.13
N ALA A 109 8.93 -7.13 -0.88
CA ALA A 109 7.70 -6.47 -1.27
C ALA A 109 7.43 -5.31 -0.30
N VAL A 110 7.28 -4.10 -0.83
CA VAL A 110 7.08 -2.90 -0.03
C VAL A 110 5.86 -2.12 -0.52
N PHE A 111 5.03 -1.70 0.42
CA PHE A 111 4.05 -0.64 0.21
C PHE A 111 4.50 0.62 0.94
N ASP A 112 4.86 1.65 0.19
CA ASP A 112 5.18 2.98 0.71
C ASP A 112 3.96 3.89 0.56
N ILE A 113 3.67 4.68 1.58
CA ILE A 113 2.60 5.68 1.59
C ILE A 113 3.23 7.03 1.92
N PHE A 114 2.96 8.03 1.09
CA PHE A 114 3.45 9.40 1.28
C PHE A 114 2.29 10.36 1.38
N ARG A 115 2.35 11.31 2.32
CA ARG A 115 1.46 12.48 2.35
C ARG A 115 2.17 13.70 1.80
N PHE A 116 1.46 14.48 0.99
CA PHE A 116 1.95 15.72 0.41
C PHE A 116 1.41 16.94 1.15
N GLN A 117 2.23 17.98 1.25
CA GLN A 117 1.82 19.30 1.74
C GLN A 117 2.59 20.37 0.97
N GLY A 118 1.87 21.34 0.39
CA GLY A 118 2.49 22.42 -0.39
C GLY A 118 3.30 21.90 -1.60
N GLY A 119 2.87 20.78 -2.20
CA GLY A 119 3.57 20.15 -3.33
C GLY A 119 4.83 19.37 -2.97
N ARG A 120 5.14 19.20 -1.68
CA ARG A 120 6.29 18.40 -1.21
C ARG A 120 5.83 17.24 -0.33
N ILE A 121 6.64 16.19 -0.25
CA ILE A 121 6.44 15.06 0.66
C ILE A 121 6.64 15.56 2.10
N ALA A 122 5.62 15.33 2.92
CA ALA A 122 5.55 15.80 4.31
C ALA A 122 5.63 14.67 5.32
N GLU A 123 5.25 13.46 4.94
CA GLU A 123 5.15 12.32 5.86
C GLU A 123 5.20 11.02 5.07
N HIS A 124 5.79 9.96 5.63
CA HIS A 124 5.72 8.64 5.03
C HIS A 124 5.66 7.47 6.02
N TRP A 125 4.94 6.45 5.57
CA TRP A 125 4.80 5.14 6.19
C TRP A 125 5.23 4.09 5.17
N ASP A 126 5.77 2.98 5.65
CA ASP A 126 5.92 1.78 4.83
C ASP A 126 5.55 0.52 5.61
N VAL A 127 5.31 -0.53 4.83
CA VAL A 127 5.24 -1.90 5.30
C VAL A 127 6.07 -2.75 4.34
N GLY A 128 7.00 -3.53 4.87
CA GLY A 128 7.92 -4.37 4.10
C GLY A 128 7.89 -5.84 4.50
N GLN A 129 7.90 -6.74 3.52
CA GLN A 129 7.95 -8.19 3.71
C GLN A 129 8.91 -8.84 2.71
N ASN A 130 9.80 -9.71 3.20
CA ASN A 130 10.67 -10.48 2.32
C ASN A 130 9.85 -11.36 1.39
N VAL A 131 10.23 -11.38 0.11
CA VAL A 131 9.58 -12.23 -0.89
C VAL A 131 9.96 -13.69 -0.62
N PRO A 132 9.00 -14.61 -0.42
CA PRO A 132 9.30 -16.01 -0.14
C PRO A 132 9.66 -16.78 -1.42
N ASP A 133 10.38 -17.89 -1.27
CA ASP A 133 10.74 -18.78 -2.40
C ASP A 133 9.52 -19.45 -3.06
N ALA A 134 8.42 -19.60 -2.32
CA ALA A 134 7.19 -20.22 -2.79
C ALA A 134 5.95 -19.58 -2.15
N THR A 135 4.82 -19.65 -2.86
CA THR A 135 3.53 -19.14 -2.39
C THR A 135 2.46 -20.23 -2.42
N ALA A 136 1.50 -20.15 -1.50
CA ALA A 136 0.38 -21.09 -1.40
C ALA A 136 -0.62 -20.97 -2.57
N ASN A 137 -0.64 -19.82 -3.25
CA ASN A 137 -1.54 -19.54 -4.38
C ASN A 137 -0.89 -19.75 -5.76
N GLY A 138 0.44 -19.89 -5.83
CA GLY A 138 1.18 -20.03 -7.10
C GLY A 138 1.43 -18.72 -7.86
N ASN A 139 0.90 -17.59 -7.38
CA ASN A 139 1.20 -16.26 -7.88
C ASN A 139 2.36 -15.64 -7.09
N ASP A 140 3.11 -14.72 -7.72
CA ASP A 140 4.09 -13.89 -7.01
C ASP A 140 3.38 -12.79 -6.19
N MET A 141 4.13 -11.96 -5.45
CA MET A 141 3.54 -10.86 -4.68
C MET A 141 3.27 -9.58 -5.52
N PHE A 142 3.50 -9.57 -6.85
CA PHE A 142 3.66 -8.34 -7.62
C PHE A 142 2.81 -8.23 -8.88
N SER A 143 2.73 -9.32 -9.65
CA SER A 143 2.10 -9.43 -10.95
C SER A 143 0.63 -9.00 -10.91
N THR A 144 0.10 -8.67 -12.09
CA THR A 144 -1.34 -8.51 -12.31
C THR A 144 -1.77 -9.61 -13.27
N VAL A 145 -2.55 -10.56 -12.77
CA VAL A 145 -2.96 -11.77 -13.49
C VAL A 145 -4.40 -11.66 -13.99
N THR A 146 -5.25 -10.86 -13.32
CA THR A 146 -6.60 -10.58 -13.79
C THR A 146 -6.62 -9.66 -15.02
N TRP A 147 -7.67 -9.75 -15.83
CA TRP A 147 -7.83 -8.90 -17.02
C TRP A 147 -8.47 -7.54 -16.65
N PRO A 148 -7.98 -6.40 -17.17
CA PRO A 148 -6.80 -6.26 -18.01
C PRO A 148 -5.52 -6.43 -17.20
N ARG A 149 -4.54 -7.18 -17.74
CA ARG A 149 -3.25 -7.44 -17.09
C ARG A 149 -2.35 -6.19 -17.12
N THR A 150 -2.70 -5.21 -16.29
CA THR A 150 -2.02 -3.92 -16.22
C THR A 150 -1.91 -3.46 -14.78
N SER A 151 -0.73 -3.00 -14.39
CA SER A 151 -0.51 -2.43 -13.05
C SER A 151 -1.02 -0.98 -12.92
N ARG A 152 -1.52 -0.38 -14.01
CA ARG A 152 -2.10 0.97 -13.97
C ARG A 152 -3.53 0.94 -13.41
N PRO A 153 -3.92 1.92 -12.61
CA PRO A 153 -5.32 2.07 -12.20
C PRO A 153 -6.19 2.31 -13.44
N GLY A 154 -7.40 1.76 -13.40
CA GLY A 154 -8.43 1.96 -14.41
C GLY A 154 -9.05 3.37 -14.38
N PRO A 155 -10.10 3.62 -15.17
CA PRO A 155 -10.74 4.93 -15.24
C PRO A 155 -11.26 5.43 -13.89
N GLY A 156 -11.01 6.71 -13.58
CA GLY A 156 -11.36 7.32 -12.29
C GLY A 156 -12.86 7.49 -12.01
N LEU A 157 -13.73 7.30 -13.01
CA LEU A 157 -15.18 7.50 -12.88
C LEU A 157 -15.81 6.61 -11.78
N LEU A 158 -15.24 5.44 -11.52
CA LEU A 158 -15.75 4.48 -10.54
C LEU A 158 -14.98 4.48 -9.21
N THR A 159 -13.98 5.34 -9.04
CA THR A 159 -13.09 5.31 -7.85
C THR A 159 -13.87 5.41 -6.55
N ALA A 160 -14.81 6.34 -6.43
CA ALA A 160 -15.62 6.48 -5.21
C ALA A 160 -16.49 5.24 -4.93
N CYS A 161 -17.07 4.62 -5.97
CA CYS A 161 -17.87 3.41 -5.85
C CYS A 161 -17.02 2.20 -5.45
N ASN A 162 -15.86 2.03 -6.09
CA ASN A 162 -14.91 0.96 -5.79
C ASN A 162 -14.37 1.09 -4.36
N LYS A 163 -14.02 2.31 -3.94
CA LYS A 163 -13.61 2.60 -2.56
C LYS A 163 -14.68 2.21 -1.55
N LYS A 164 -15.93 2.63 -1.78
CA LYS A 164 -17.06 2.27 -0.91
C LYS A 164 -17.27 0.76 -0.83
N LEU A 165 -17.15 0.06 -1.96
CA LEU A 165 -17.27 -1.39 -2.02
C LEU A 165 -16.19 -2.07 -1.18
N VAL A 166 -14.93 -1.71 -1.36
CA VAL A 166 -13.80 -2.32 -0.66
C VAL A 166 -13.84 -2.00 0.84
N VAL A 167 -14.19 -0.77 1.23
CA VAL A 167 -14.36 -0.43 2.65
C VAL A 167 -15.44 -1.29 3.31
N ALA A 168 -16.59 -1.48 2.65
CA ALA A 168 -17.65 -2.33 3.18
C ALA A 168 -17.25 -3.81 3.23
N ALA A 169 -16.55 -4.29 2.20
CA ALA A 169 -16.05 -5.66 2.12
C ALA A 169 -15.02 -5.95 3.22
N PHE A 170 -14.07 -5.03 3.41
CA PHE A 170 -13.01 -5.12 4.42
C PHE A 170 -13.58 -5.06 5.84
N ASP A 171 -14.51 -4.14 6.12
CA ASP A 171 -15.20 -4.06 7.41
C ASP A 171 -15.92 -5.39 7.74
N GLN A 172 -16.67 -5.96 6.80
CA GLN A 172 -17.38 -7.21 7.05
C GLN A 172 -16.43 -8.41 7.19
N LEU A 173 -15.51 -8.58 6.24
CA LEU A 173 -14.63 -9.75 6.22
C LEU A 173 -13.57 -9.69 7.31
N ILE A 174 -12.82 -8.59 7.37
CA ILE A 174 -11.62 -8.47 8.19
C ILE A 174 -11.93 -7.87 9.54
N VAL A 175 -12.77 -6.85 9.67
CA VAL A 175 -13.05 -6.25 11.00
C VAL A 175 -14.05 -7.12 11.77
N LYS A 176 -15.17 -7.49 11.14
CA LYS A 176 -16.26 -8.28 11.75
C LYS A 176 -16.09 -9.79 11.66
N LYS A 177 -15.04 -10.26 10.97
CA LYS A 177 -14.70 -11.70 10.83
C LYS A 177 -15.81 -12.51 10.13
N ASP A 178 -16.63 -11.86 9.31
CA ASP A 178 -17.72 -12.52 8.58
C ASP A 178 -17.21 -13.09 7.26
N LEU A 179 -16.88 -14.39 7.26
CA LEU A 179 -16.42 -15.11 6.07
C LEU A 179 -17.47 -15.16 4.94
N SER A 180 -18.76 -14.93 5.22
CA SER A 180 -19.78 -14.87 4.18
C SER A 180 -19.70 -13.58 3.33
N ALA A 181 -18.91 -12.59 3.77
CA ALA A 181 -18.59 -11.42 2.96
C ALA A 181 -17.86 -11.79 1.65
N LEU A 182 -17.08 -12.88 1.66
CA LEU A 182 -16.42 -13.39 0.45
C LEU A 182 -17.43 -13.78 -0.65
N ASP A 183 -18.60 -14.32 -0.28
CA ASP A 183 -19.65 -14.65 -1.26
C ASP A 183 -20.31 -13.40 -1.85
N ARG A 184 -20.34 -12.30 -1.09
CA ARG A 184 -21.01 -11.06 -1.46
C ARG A 184 -20.13 -10.15 -2.31
N TYR A 185 -18.85 -9.99 -1.94
CA TYR A 185 -18.00 -8.96 -2.52
C TYR A 185 -16.94 -9.48 -3.49
N TRP A 186 -16.57 -10.76 -3.43
CA TRP A 186 -15.57 -11.31 -4.36
C TRP A 186 -16.22 -11.89 -5.61
N GLY A 187 -15.52 -11.75 -6.73
CA GLY A 187 -15.97 -12.20 -8.04
C GLY A 187 -15.49 -13.63 -8.37
N PRO A 188 -16.12 -14.28 -9.35
CA PRO A 188 -15.54 -15.48 -9.95
C PRO A 188 -14.18 -15.13 -10.58
N GLY A 189 -13.18 -15.99 -10.40
CA GLY A 189 -11.81 -15.72 -10.86
C GLY A 189 -11.04 -14.75 -9.98
N TYR A 190 -11.36 -14.67 -8.68
CA TYR A 190 -10.54 -13.97 -7.69
C TYR A 190 -9.13 -14.57 -7.62
N GLU A 191 -8.13 -13.69 -7.74
CA GLU A 191 -6.71 -14.01 -7.71
C GLU A 191 -6.05 -13.46 -6.44
N GLN A 192 -5.27 -14.31 -5.78
CA GLN A 192 -4.60 -14.03 -4.51
C GLN A 192 -3.08 -13.88 -4.72
N HIS A 193 -2.48 -12.91 -4.03
CA HIS A 193 -1.03 -12.70 -3.98
C HIS A 193 -0.44 -12.71 -2.57
N ASN A 194 -1.26 -12.76 -1.50
CA ASN A 194 -0.76 -13.06 -0.14
C ASN A 194 -0.09 -14.44 -0.16
N PRO A 195 1.22 -14.54 0.15
CA PRO A 195 1.98 -15.76 -0.08
C PRO A 195 1.52 -16.97 0.75
N THR A 196 0.76 -16.74 1.82
CA THR A 196 0.31 -17.79 2.76
C THR A 196 -1.12 -18.26 2.51
N ILE A 197 -1.88 -17.54 1.68
CA ILE A 197 -3.29 -17.85 1.40
C ILE A 197 -3.41 -18.46 0.01
N ALA A 198 -4.08 -19.61 -0.07
CA ALA A 198 -4.35 -20.29 -1.33
C ALA A 198 -5.28 -19.46 -2.23
N ASN A 199 -5.20 -19.72 -3.53
CA ASN A 199 -5.92 -18.94 -4.53
C ASN A 199 -7.44 -19.15 -4.51
N GLY A 200 -8.19 -18.22 -5.10
CA GLY A 200 -9.64 -18.29 -5.22
C GLY A 200 -10.40 -18.08 -3.90
N VAL A 201 -11.71 -17.88 -4.03
CA VAL A 201 -12.61 -17.61 -2.88
C VAL A 201 -12.58 -18.72 -1.83
N SER A 202 -12.50 -19.98 -2.26
CA SER A 202 -12.41 -21.13 -1.35
C SER A 202 -11.10 -21.12 -0.56
N GLY A 203 -9.97 -20.80 -1.20
CA GLY A 203 -8.67 -20.66 -0.55
C GLY A 203 -8.67 -19.53 0.48
N ALA A 204 -9.22 -18.37 0.12
CA ALA A 204 -9.40 -17.25 1.02
C ALA A 204 -10.27 -17.59 2.24
N LYS A 205 -11.42 -18.26 2.04
CA LYS A 205 -12.30 -18.72 3.13
C LYS A 205 -11.57 -19.64 4.10
N ALA A 206 -10.84 -20.62 3.57
CA ALA A 206 -10.10 -21.58 4.38
C ALA A 206 -8.99 -20.90 5.19
N GLY A 207 -8.16 -20.09 4.53
CA GLY A 207 -7.03 -19.40 5.14
C GLY A 207 -7.45 -18.38 6.20
N LEU A 208 -8.37 -17.46 5.86
CA LEU A 208 -8.88 -16.48 6.82
C LEU A 208 -9.66 -17.15 7.96
N GLY A 209 -10.43 -18.21 7.68
CA GLY A 209 -11.10 -18.96 8.72
C GLY A 209 -10.14 -19.62 9.71
N ALA A 210 -9.02 -20.17 9.23
CA ALA A 210 -7.97 -20.71 10.09
C ALA A 210 -7.31 -19.59 10.91
N TYR A 211 -6.98 -18.46 10.27
CA TYR A 211 -6.39 -17.31 10.93
C TYR A 211 -7.27 -16.75 12.05
N PHE A 212 -8.57 -16.57 11.81
CA PHE A 212 -9.50 -16.06 12.82
C PHE A 212 -9.71 -17.03 13.99
N ARG A 213 -9.65 -18.35 13.75
CA ARG A 213 -9.67 -19.35 14.83
C ARG A 213 -8.39 -19.34 15.65
N ALA A 214 -7.24 -19.09 15.02
CA ALA A 214 -5.95 -19.00 15.71
C ALA A 214 -5.83 -17.72 16.55
N ALA A 215 -6.44 -16.62 16.10
CA ALA A 215 -6.44 -15.34 16.80
C ALA A 215 -7.87 -14.86 17.11
N PRO A 216 -8.58 -15.52 18.06
CA PRO A 216 -9.99 -15.22 18.35
C PRO A 216 -10.24 -13.84 18.98
N ARG A 217 -9.17 -13.20 19.49
CA ARG A 217 -9.20 -11.84 20.06
C ARG A 217 -8.64 -10.78 19.11
N LEU A 218 -8.39 -11.14 17.85
CA LEU A 218 -7.84 -10.25 16.85
C LEU A 218 -8.74 -9.03 16.66
N ARG A 219 -8.17 -7.86 16.90
CA ARG A 219 -8.77 -6.57 16.59
C ARG A 219 -8.04 -5.95 15.41
N VAL A 220 -8.79 -5.48 14.42
CA VAL A 220 -8.22 -4.79 13.25
C VAL A 220 -8.70 -3.36 13.25
N GLU A 221 -7.78 -2.41 13.16
CA GLU A 221 -8.05 -0.99 13.07
C GLU A 221 -7.58 -0.43 11.72
N PRO A 222 -8.50 -0.22 10.76
CA PRO A 222 -8.19 0.54 9.56
C PRO A 222 -7.73 1.96 9.92
N LYS A 223 -6.64 2.43 9.31
CA LYS A 223 -6.05 3.76 9.55
C LYS A 223 -6.30 4.72 8.40
N ARG A 224 -6.17 4.23 7.17
CA ARG A 224 -6.36 5.03 5.95
C ARG A 224 -6.71 4.15 4.76
N VAL A 225 -7.39 4.77 3.78
CA VAL A 225 -7.82 4.13 2.54
C VAL A 225 -7.47 5.05 1.37
N ILE A 226 -6.78 4.51 0.37
CA ILE A 226 -6.31 5.23 -0.82
C ILE A 226 -6.87 4.51 -2.05
N ALA A 227 -7.59 5.23 -2.92
CA ALA A 227 -8.22 4.65 -4.10
C ALA A 227 -7.92 5.46 -5.37
N GLU A 228 -7.58 4.76 -6.45
CA GLU A 228 -7.49 5.35 -7.79
C GLU A 228 -8.01 4.34 -8.81
N GLY A 229 -8.97 4.75 -9.63
CA GLY A 229 -9.60 3.87 -10.61
C GLY A 229 -10.28 2.65 -9.96
N ASP A 230 -9.78 1.48 -10.33
CA ASP A 230 -10.20 0.15 -9.85
C ASP A 230 -9.33 -0.40 -8.72
N LEU A 231 -8.31 0.33 -8.27
CA LEU A 231 -7.42 -0.08 -7.20
C LEU A 231 -7.78 0.64 -5.89
N VAL A 232 -7.89 -0.11 -4.80
CA VAL A 232 -8.17 0.42 -3.46
C VAL A 232 -7.27 -0.24 -2.44
N ALA A 233 -6.48 0.55 -1.73
CA ALA A 233 -5.63 0.09 -0.65
C ALA A 233 -6.20 0.45 0.73
N VAL A 234 -5.97 -0.41 1.73
CA VAL A 234 -6.31 -0.20 3.13
C VAL A 234 -5.07 -0.44 3.97
N HIS A 235 -4.60 0.59 4.69
CA HIS A 235 -3.55 0.44 5.68
C HIS A 235 -4.18 0.27 7.06
N SER A 236 -3.78 -0.77 7.79
CA SER A 236 -4.46 -1.23 9.00
C SER A 236 -3.47 -1.71 10.07
N HIS A 237 -3.89 -1.61 11.33
CA HIS A 237 -3.21 -2.21 12.48
C HIS A 237 -3.94 -3.49 12.91
N TYR A 238 -3.28 -4.64 12.78
CA TYR A 238 -3.80 -5.93 13.21
C TYR A 238 -3.23 -6.27 14.58
N ILE A 239 -4.08 -6.36 15.60
CA ILE A 239 -3.69 -6.58 17.01
C ILE A 239 -4.22 -7.96 17.43
N PRO A 240 -3.38 -9.02 17.46
CA PRO A 240 -3.85 -10.40 17.66
C PRO A 240 -4.53 -10.63 19.02
N ALA A 241 -4.06 -9.94 20.07
CA ALA A 241 -4.70 -9.90 21.38
C ALA A 241 -4.43 -8.58 22.12
N PRO A 242 -5.25 -8.23 23.13
CA PRO A 242 -5.03 -7.03 23.94
C PRO A 242 -3.62 -7.00 24.57
N GLY A 243 -2.93 -5.87 24.41
CA GLY A 243 -1.58 -5.66 24.92
C GLY A 243 -0.45 -6.09 23.98
N GLU A 244 -0.77 -6.73 22.85
CA GLU A 244 0.23 -7.05 21.82
C GLU A 244 0.47 -5.87 20.88
N ARG A 245 1.71 -5.74 20.39
CA ARG A 245 2.09 -4.67 19.45
C ARG A 245 1.41 -4.83 18.09
N GLY A 246 1.14 -6.07 17.67
CA GLY A 246 0.46 -6.35 16.42
C GLY A 246 1.32 -6.14 15.17
N GLN A 247 0.64 -5.99 14.04
CA GLN A 247 1.23 -5.92 12.70
C GLN A 247 0.68 -4.72 11.95
N ALA A 248 1.54 -4.03 11.20
CA ALA A 248 1.13 -3.09 10.17
C ALA A 248 0.87 -3.89 8.88
N VAL A 249 -0.28 -3.66 8.26
CA VAL A 249 -0.71 -4.37 7.06
C VAL A 249 -1.22 -3.37 6.04
N VAL A 250 -0.74 -3.49 4.80
CA VAL A 250 -1.34 -2.80 3.66
C VAL A 250 -1.93 -3.85 2.74
N ASP A 251 -3.26 -3.87 2.65
CA ASP A 251 -4.02 -4.65 1.69
C ASP A 251 -4.32 -3.79 0.46
N LEU A 252 -4.15 -4.32 -0.75
CA LEU A 252 -4.51 -3.69 -2.01
C LEU A 252 -5.46 -4.60 -2.78
N PHE A 253 -6.59 -4.04 -3.23
CA PHE A 253 -7.62 -4.77 -3.96
C PHE A 253 -7.82 -4.18 -5.36
N ARG A 254 -8.05 -5.04 -6.35
CA ARG A 254 -8.64 -4.65 -7.64
C ARG A 254 -10.13 -4.96 -7.67
N VAL A 255 -10.92 -4.00 -8.17
CA VAL A 255 -12.37 -4.14 -8.36
C VAL A 255 -12.74 -4.18 -9.83
N GLN A 256 -13.49 -5.19 -10.24
CA GLN A 256 -14.04 -5.30 -11.60
C GLN A 256 -15.50 -5.74 -11.54
N GLY A 257 -16.36 -5.10 -12.34
CA GLY A 257 -17.78 -5.46 -12.40
C GLY A 257 -18.51 -5.39 -11.06
N GLY A 258 -18.07 -4.51 -10.15
CA GLY A 258 -18.62 -4.42 -8.80
C GLY A 258 -18.25 -5.60 -7.89
N LYS A 259 -17.10 -6.24 -8.13
CA LYS A 259 -16.56 -7.34 -7.34
C LYS A 259 -15.05 -7.17 -7.13
N ILE A 260 -14.54 -7.60 -5.99
CA ILE A 260 -13.09 -7.76 -5.77
C ILE A 260 -12.63 -8.98 -6.54
N VAL A 261 -11.64 -8.78 -7.42
CA VAL A 261 -11.13 -9.82 -8.32
C VAL A 261 -9.65 -10.11 -8.11
N GLU A 262 -8.92 -9.25 -7.41
CA GLU A 262 -7.48 -9.46 -7.18
C GLU A 262 -7.07 -8.81 -5.87
N HIS A 263 -6.11 -9.41 -5.17
CA HIS A 263 -5.63 -8.93 -3.88
C HIS A 263 -4.14 -9.16 -3.68
N TRP A 264 -3.45 -8.12 -3.20
CA TRP A 264 -2.07 -8.16 -2.73
C TRP A 264 -2.02 -7.62 -1.31
N ASP A 265 -1.11 -8.13 -0.49
CA ASP A 265 -0.80 -7.53 0.79
C ASP A 265 0.69 -7.61 1.11
N VAL A 266 1.08 -6.77 2.07
CA VAL A 266 2.37 -6.85 2.76
C VAL A 266 2.07 -6.73 4.25
N ILE A 267 2.71 -7.59 5.05
CA ILE A 267 2.51 -7.69 6.49
C ILE A 267 3.86 -7.52 7.19
N GLN A 268 3.94 -6.59 8.14
CA GLN A 268 5.12 -6.36 8.95
C GLN A 268 4.76 -6.30 10.44
N ASP A 269 5.53 -7.01 11.27
CA ASP A 269 5.39 -6.92 12.72
C ASP A 269 5.78 -5.53 13.21
N VAL A 270 4.98 -4.96 14.13
CA VAL A 270 5.33 -3.70 14.79
C VAL A 270 6.49 -3.98 15.77
N PRO A 271 7.67 -3.36 15.56
CA PRO A 271 8.85 -3.68 16.37
C PRO A 271 8.73 -3.14 17.79
N ALA A 272 9.57 -3.67 18.69
CA ALA A 272 9.62 -3.21 20.09
C ALA A 272 10.22 -1.80 20.23
N THR A 273 11.06 -1.40 19.29
CA THR A 273 11.75 -0.10 19.26
C THR A 273 11.70 0.48 17.85
N SER A 274 11.82 1.80 17.75
CA SER A 274 11.85 2.55 16.48
C SER A 274 13.02 3.53 16.49
N ALA A 275 13.58 3.81 15.32
CA ALA A 275 14.59 4.86 15.09
C ALA A 275 14.00 6.29 15.15
N ASN A 276 12.67 6.40 15.20
CA ASN A 276 11.92 7.65 15.37
C ASN A 276 10.91 7.53 16.52
N GLY A 277 10.27 8.64 16.88
CA GLY A 277 9.26 8.70 17.94
C GLY A 277 7.83 8.41 17.47
N ASN A 278 7.62 8.08 16.20
CA ASN A 278 6.31 7.94 15.59
C ASN A 278 5.87 6.46 15.58
N THR A 279 4.57 6.22 15.53
CA THR A 279 4.03 4.85 15.37
C THR A 279 4.14 4.43 13.91
N MET A 280 3.95 3.15 13.56
CA MET A 280 3.83 2.75 12.13
C MET A 280 2.50 3.22 11.49
N PHE A 281 1.65 3.95 12.22
CA PHE A 281 0.29 4.34 11.82
C PHE A 281 0.08 5.84 11.85
#